data_AF-A0A3D4A938-F1
#
_entry.id   AF-A0A3D4A938-F1
#
_cell.length_a   1.000
_cell.length_b   1.000
_cell.length_c   1.000
_cell.angle_alpha   90.00
_cell.angle_beta   90.00
_cell.angle_gamma   90.00
#
_symmetry.space_group_name_H-M   'P 1'
#
loop_
_entity.id
_entity.type
_entity.pdbx_description
1 polymer ?
#
loop_
_entity_poly.entity_id
_entity_poly.type
_entity_poly.pdbx_seq_one_letter_code
_entity_poly.pdbx_strand_id
1 'polypeptide(L)'
;MGQKLTTASVQPLLAVGIVMTLVGFAFKIAAAPFHLWAPDTYQGAPVPSAAFIASGSKVASFVVLGKIVLVGFGPVHGSAAWHAMVAGWAPVLAALAALSILIGNLVALAQSNVRRLLAYSAVAHAGYTLLGLVAGGRDGFSATLFYTTVYAFTLVGAFGVVALVRRETGGDDLQNFSGLCSRSPLLAGCMSIFMLSLAGMPPLAGFFGKFYLFSAAMRAGANHGLLWLVALALFGSLISLYYYLIVLKVIFVDQPGAEQGSSPVTYHSPLLQKISLSVLGAIVIFLGIMPGTLVARIIASVP
;
A
#
# COMPACT_ATOMS: atom_id res chain seq x y z
N MET A 1 -35.95 11.76 34.59
CA MET A 1 -36.14 10.91 33.40
C MET A 1 -34.84 10.82 32.58
N GLY A 2 -33.72 10.65 33.28
CA GLY A 2 -32.38 10.44 32.72
C GLY A 2 -31.92 9.00 33.01
N GLN A 3 -30.84 8.56 32.36
CA GLN A 3 -30.22 7.23 32.44
C GLN A 3 -30.90 6.06 31.72
N LYS A 4 -31.36 6.21 30.47
CA LYS A 4 -31.68 5.04 29.61
C LYS A 4 -31.11 5.06 28.18
N LEU A 5 -30.13 5.91 27.88
CA LEU A 5 -29.51 5.98 26.54
C LEU A 5 -28.03 5.58 26.49
N THR A 6 -27.46 5.00 27.54
CA THR A 6 -26.05 4.58 27.56
C THR A 6 -25.78 3.20 26.97
N THR A 7 -26.78 2.51 26.41
CA THR A 7 -26.61 1.25 25.68
C THR A 7 -27.64 1.11 24.56
N ALA A 8 -27.61 1.99 23.56
CA ALA A 8 -28.27 1.66 22.30
C ALA A 8 -27.46 0.51 21.67
N SER A 9 -27.95 -0.72 21.77
CA SER A 9 -27.41 -1.83 20.99
C SER A 9 -27.44 -1.42 19.51
N VAL A 10 -26.35 -1.71 18.78
CA VAL A 10 -26.31 -1.38 17.35
C VAL A 10 -27.52 -2.02 16.69
N GLN A 11 -28.37 -1.20 16.06
CA GLN A 11 -29.56 -1.70 15.39
C GLN A 11 -29.12 -2.77 14.37
N PRO A 12 -29.67 -4.00 14.40
CA PRO A 12 -29.19 -5.08 13.54
C PRO A 12 -29.15 -4.72 12.05
N LEU A 13 -30.15 -3.98 11.58
CA LEU A 13 -30.22 -3.50 10.19
C LEU A 13 -29.07 -2.53 9.86
N LEU A 14 -28.73 -1.62 10.77
CA LEU A 14 -27.61 -0.69 10.60
C LEU A 14 -26.28 -1.46 10.60
N ALA A 15 -26.12 -2.44 11.49
CA ALA A 15 -24.93 -3.29 11.51
C ALA A 15 -24.73 -4.02 10.18
N VAL A 16 -25.81 -4.60 9.62
CA VAL A 16 -25.78 -5.24 8.30
C VAL A 16 -25.39 -4.24 7.21
N GLY A 17 -26.00 -3.05 7.19
CA GLY A 17 -25.68 -2.00 6.22
C GLY A 17 -24.21 -1.55 6.27
N ILE A 18 -23.66 -1.39 7.48
CA ILE A 18 -22.24 -1.10 7.69
C ILE A 18 -21.38 -2.24 7.13
N VAL A 19 -21.64 -3.48 7.52
CA VAL A 19 -20.85 -4.64 7.08
C VAL A 19 -20.88 -4.78 5.55
N MET A 20 -22.06 -4.70 4.92
CA MET A 20 -22.17 -4.77 3.46
C MET A 20 -21.41 -3.65 2.75
N THR A 21 -21.48 -2.42 3.29
CA THR A 21 -20.71 -1.28 2.77
C THR A 21 -19.21 -1.55 2.89
N LEU A 22 -18.74 -2.00 4.06
CA LEU A 22 -17.33 -2.32 4.29
C LEU A 22 -16.85 -3.46 3.40
N VAL A 23 -17.66 -4.49 3.14
CA VAL A 23 -17.33 -5.57 2.20
C VAL A 23 -17.13 -5.03 0.78
N GLY A 24 -18.02 -4.16 0.30
CA GLY A 24 -17.88 -3.53 -1.01
C GLY A 24 -16.60 -2.71 -1.15
N PHE A 25 -16.25 -1.92 -0.12
CA PHE A 25 -14.99 -1.19 -0.10
C PHE A 25 -13.77 -2.10 0.05
N ALA A 26 -13.85 -3.15 0.87
CA ALA A 26 -12.78 -4.12 1.06
C ALA A 26 -12.43 -4.82 -0.26
N PHE A 27 -13.45 -5.20 -1.05
CA PHE A 27 -13.25 -5.66 -2.42
C PHE A 27 -12.52 -4.61 -3.27
N LYS A 28 -13.00 -3.36 -3.26
CA LYS A 28 -12.45 -2.28 -4.09
C LYS A 28 -10.97 -1.97 -3.79
N ILE A 29 -10.58 -1.95 -2.51
CA ILE A 29 -9.19 -1.71 -2.09
C ILE A 29 -8.32 -2.98 -2.13
N ALA A 30 -8.89 -4.13 -2.49
CA ALA A 30 -8.28 -5.45 -2.43
C ALA A 30 -7.77 -5.82 -1.04
N ALA A 31 -8.55 -5.54 0.01
CA ALA A 31 -8.28 -6.00 1.36
C ALA A 31 -8.69 -7.47 1.51
N ALA A 32 -7.90 -8.27 2.21
CA ALA A 32 -8.24 -9.65 2.52
C ALA A 32 -9.44 -9.71 3.47
N PRO A 33 -10.38 -10.67 3.27
CA PRO A 33 -10.32 -11.79 2.32
C PRO A 33 -10.76 -11.49 0.88
N PHE A 34 -11.22 -10.29 0.56
CA PHE A 34 -11.80 -9.90 -0.73
C PHE A 34 -10.78 -9.49 -1.82
N HIS A 35 -9.55 -10.00 -1.71
CA HIS A 35 -8.39 -9.58 -2.50
C HIS A 35 -8.08 -10.48 -3.71
N LEU A 36 -8.72 -11.65 -3.81
CA LEU A 36 -8.35 -12.71 -4.75
C LEU A 36 -8.36 -12.27 -6.22
N TRP A 37 -9.18 -11.28 -6.57
CA TRP A 37 -9.23 -10.72 -7.93
C TRP A 37 -7.97 -9.94 -8.31
N ALA A 38 -7.27 -9.34 -7.33
CA ALA A 38 -6.23 -8.35 -7.60
C ALA A 38 -4.96 -8.93 -8.22
N PRO A 39 -4.38 -10.04 -7.73
CA PRO A 39 -3.21 -10.66 -8.38
C PRO A 39 -3.44 -11.00 -9.85
N ASP A 40 -4.56 -11.66 -10.15
CA ASP A 40 -4.86 -12.12 -11.50
C ASP A 40 -5.19 -10.94 -12.42
N THR A 41 -5.88 -9.91 -11.91
CA THR A 41 -6.18 -8.71 -12.69
C THR A 41 -4.92 -7.89 -12.96
N TYR A 42 -4.01 -7.75 -12.00
CA TYR A 42 -2.79 -6.93 -12.18
C TYR A 42 -1.81 -7.59 -13.16
N GLN A 43 -1.77 -8.92 -13.19
CA GLN A 43 -0.96 -9.68 -14.12
C GLN A 43 -1.64 -9.85 -15.49
N GLY A 44 -2.96 -10.00 -15.53
CA GLY A 44 -3.73 -10.21 -16.76
C GLY A 44 -4.00 -8.93 -17.57
N ALA A 45 -4.17 -7.79 -16.90
CA ALA A 45 -4.46 -6.53 -17.57
C ALA A 45 -3.21 -5.90 -18.23
N PRO A 46 -3.40 -5.00 -19.22
CA PRO A 46 -2.32 -4.13 -19.69
C PRO A 46 -1.66 -3.38 -18.53
N VAL A 47 -0.32 -3.32 -18.52
CA VAL A 47 0.46 -2.78 -17.41
C VAL A 47 0.01 -1.37 -16.96
N PRO A 48 -0.28 -0.41 -17.88
CA PRO A 48 -0.78 0.91 -17.48
C PRO A 48 -2.15 0.86 -16.78
N SER A 49 -3.04 -0.01 -17.22
CA SER A 49 -4.37 -0.19 -16.60
C SER A 49 -4.25 -0.80 -15.21
N ALA A 50 -3.39 -1.81 -15.06
CA ALA A 50 -3.05 -2.39 -13.76
C ALA A 50 -2.48 -1.32 -12.81
N ALA A 51 -1.54 -0.50 -13.29
CA ALA A 51 -0.95 0.59 -12.52
C ALA A 51 -2.02 1.59 -12.03
N PHE A 52 -2.95 1.98 -12.90
CA PHE A 52 -4.02 2.92 -12.54
C PHE A 52 -4.98 2.36 -11.48
N ILE A 53 -5.43 1.11 -11.66
CA ILE A 53 -6.33 0.44 -10.71
C ILE A 53 -5.63 0.25 -9.36
N ALA A 54 -4.33 -0.04 -9.36
CA ALA A 54 -3.55 -0.28 -8.16
C ALA A 54 -3.18 0.99 -7.39
N SER A 55 -3.23 2.17 -8.03
CA SER A 55 -2.80 3.45 -7.47
C SER A 55 -3.97 4.43 -7.27
N GLY A 56 -4.28 5.28 -8.26
CA GLY A 56 -5.24 6.37 -8.15
C GLY A 56 -6.65 5.89 -7.76
N SER A 57 -7.11 4.76 -8.31
CA SER A 57 -8.39 4.16 -7.91
C SER A 57 -8.41 3.77 -6.42
N LYS A 58 -7.30 3.29 -5.85
CA LYS A 58 -7.20 3.00 -4.42
C LYS A 58 -7.20 4.26 -3.57
N VAL A 59 -6.49 5.32 -3.99
CA VAL A 59 -6.49 6.61 -3.28
C VAL A 59 -7.92 7.13 -3.12
N ALA A 60 -8.68 7.19 -4.22
CA ALA A 60 -10.08 7.61 -4.19
C ALA A 60 -10.92 6.71 -3.26
N SER A 61 -10.69 5.40 -3.31
CA SER A 61 -11.42 4.43 -2.48
C SER A 61 -11.16 4.64 -0.98
N PHE A 62 -9.91 4.93 -0.58
CA PHE A 62 -9.58 5.22 0.82
C PHE A 62 -10.11 6.57 1.29
N VAL A 63 -10.12 7.60 0.43
CA VAL A 63 -10.74 8.89 0.73
C VAL A 63 -12.23 8.71 1.01
N VAL A 64 -12.95 8.01 0.13
CA VAL A 64 -14.39 7.79 0.27
C VAL A 64 -14.69 6.89 1.47
N LEU A 65 -13.96 5.79 1.64
CA LEU A 65 -14.11 4.91 2.80
C LEU A 65 -13.90 5.68 4.11
N GLY A 66 -12.83 6.47 4.21
CA GLY A 66 -12.54 7.30 5.38
C GLY A 66 -13.68 8.27 5.70
N LYS A 67 -14.21 8.98 4.69
CA LYS A 67 -15.38 9.86 4.89
C LYS A 67 -16.62 9.09 5.36
N ILE A 68 -16.89 7.93 4.77
CA ILE A 68 -18.05 7.11 5.16
C ILE A 68 -17.92 6.64 6.62
N VAL A 69 -16.76 6.11 7.03
CA VAL A 69 -16.63 5.55 8.39
C VAL A 69 -16.49 6.63 9.47
N LEU A 70 -15.74 7.70 9.19
CA LEU A 70 -15.46 8.75 10.18
C LEU A 70 -16.63 9.74 10.32
N VAL A 71 -17.30 10.08 9.22
CA VAL A 71 -18.43 11.03 9.24
C VAL A 71 -19.76 10.30 9.24
N GLY A 72 -19.97 9.38 8.29
CA GLY A 72 -21.25 8.68 8.13
C GLY A 72 -21.55 7.69 9.25
N PHE A 73 -20.57 6.85 9.62
CA PHE A 73 -20.71 5.81 10.65
C PHE A 73 -20.08 6.22 11.99
N GLY A 74 -19.77 7.50 12.19
CA GLY A 74 -19.12 8.03 13.40
C GLY A 74 -19.75 7.53 14.73
N PRO A 75 -21.08 7.52 14.88
CA PRO A 75 -21.73 7.04 16.10
C PRO A 75 -21.51 5.55 16.42
N VAL A 76 -21.13 4.73 15.43
CA VAL A 76 -20.98 3.26 15.55
C VAL A 76 -19.51 2.85 15.40
N HIS A 77 -18.59 3.63 15.99
CA HIS A 77 -17.15 3.40 15.92
C HIS A 77 -16.73 2.02 16.46
N GLY A 78 -17.18 1.68 17.66
CA GLY A 78 -16.70 0.51 18.39
C GLY A 78 -15.26 0.69 18.88
N SER A 79 -14.58 -0.41 19.22
CA SER A 79 -13.19 -0.40 19.68
C SER A 79 -12.48 -1.66 19.22
N ALA A 80 -11.33 -1.50 18.56
CA ALA A 80 -10.43 -2.58 18.20
C ALA A 80 -9.28 -2.76 19.22
N ALA A 81 -9.42 -2.17 20.42
CA ALA A 81 -8.41 -2.25 21.46
C ALA A 81 -8.30 -3.68 22.02
N TRP A 82 -7.06 -4.13 22.24
CA TRP A 82 -6.78 -5.40 22.90
C TRP A 82 -7.46 -5.46 24.29
N HIS A 83 -8.14 -6.57 24.60
CA HIS A 83 -8.98 -6.76 25.81
C HIS A 83 -10.13 -5.75 26.04
N ALA A 84 -10.39 -4.84 25.10
CA ALA A 84 -11.47 -3.86 25.18
C ALA A 84 -12.18 -3.74 23.83
N MET A 85 -12.42 -4.89 23.18
CA MET A 85 -13.07 -4.99 21.89
C MET A 85 -14.57 -4.66 22.04
N VAL A 86 -15.06 -3.67 21.28
CA VAL A 86 -16.47 -3.25 21.29
C VAL A 86 -16.99 -3.27 19.86
N ALA A 87 -18.19 -3.83 19.66
CA ALA A 87 -18.81 -3.92 18.35
C ALA A 87 -18.92 -2.54 17.67
N GLY A 88 -18.62 -2.50 16.37
CA GLY A 88 -18.61 -1.30 15.54
C GLY A 88 -17.81 -1.53 14.27
N TRP A 89 -17.59 -0.48 13.49
CA TRP A 89 -16.83 -0.60 12.23
C TRP A 89 -15.32 -0.71 12.45
N ALA A 90 -14.76 -0.13 13.52
CA ALA A 90 -13.32 -0.14 13.76
C ALA A 90 -12.74 -1.56 13.95
N PRO A 91 -13.36 -2.47 14.74
CA PRO A 91 -12.97 -3.89 14.79
C PRO A 91 -12.95 -4.59 13.43
N VAL A 92 -13.93 -4.31 12.57
CA VAL A 92 -14.03 -4.93 11.25
C VAL A 92 -12.87 -4.46 10.38
N LEU A 93 -12.59 -3.16 10.35
CA LEU A 93 -11.44 -2.62 9.63
C LEU A 93 -10.12 -3.13 10.18
N ALA A 94 -10.00 -3.32 11.51
CA ALA A 94 -8.81 -3.89 12.13
C ALA A 94 -8.58 -5.35 11.71
N ALA A 95 -9.63 -6.15 11.63
CA ALA A 95 -9.57 -7.52 11.13
C ALA A 95 -9.14 -7.57 9.64
N LEU A 96 -9.76 -6.74 8.80
CA LEU A 96 -9.37 -6.60 7.39
C LEU A 96 -7.90 -6.16 7.26
N ALA A 97 -7.46 -5.21 8.09
CA ALA A 97 -6.08 -4.74 8.11
C ALA A 97 -5.11 -5.88 8.46
N ALA A 98 -5.38 -6.60 9.55
CA ALA A 98 -4.56 -7.70 10.03
C ALA A 98 -4.43 -8.82 8.98
N LEU A 99 -5.55 -9.27 8.42
CA LEU A 99 -5.58 -10.30 7.38
C LEU A 99 -4.83 -9.85 6.13
N SER A 100 -5.00 -8.59 5.72
CA SER A 100 -4.35 -8.05 4.53
C SER A 100 -2.83 -7.96 4.70
N ILE A 101 -2.36 -7.52 5.87
CA ILE A 101 -0.92 -7.45 6.20
C ILE A 101 -0.31 -8.86 6.19
N LEU A 102 -0.98 -9.83 6.82
CA LEU A 102 -0.49 -11.21 6.89
C LEU A 102 -0.48 -11.87 5.50
N ILE A 103 -1.63 -11.97 4.86
CA ILE A 103 -1.78 -12.69 3.59
C ILE A 103 -0.97 -12.00 2.49
N GLY A 104 -1.04 -10.67 2.40
CA GLY A 104 -0.30 -9.91 1.39
C GLY A 104 1.20 -10.12 1.48
N ASN A 105 1.79 -10.02 2.68
CA ASN A 105 3.24 -10.19 2.82
C ASN A 105 3.69 -11.65 2.70
N LEU A 106 2.96 -12.60 3.29
CA LEU A 106 3.36 -14.01 3.25
C LEU A 106 3.26 -14.59 1.85
N VAL A 107 2.22 -14.26 1.09
CA VAL A 107 2.07 -14.78 -0.27
C VAL A 107 3.00 -14.07 -1.25
N ALA A 108 3.34 -12.79 -1.01
CA ALA A 108 4.33 -12.06 -1.82
C ALA A 108 5.72 -12.73 -1.80
N LEU A 109 6.13 -13.34 -0.67
CA LEU A 109 7.40 -14.07 -0.56
C LEU A 109 7.56 -15.20 -1.59
N ALA A 110 6.45 -15.86 -1.93
CA ALA A 110 6.46 -17.00 -2.84
C ALA A 110 6.35 -16.59 -4.33
N GLN A 111 6.29 -15.29 -4.64
CA GLN A 111 6.09 -14.84 -6.02
C GLN A 111 7.41 -14.74 -6.78
N SER A 112 7.47 -15.40 -7.94
CA SER A 112 8.54 -15.27 -8.93
C SER A 112 8.26 -14.22 -10.01
N ASN A 113 7.01 -13.76 -10.12
CA ASN A 113 6.59 -12.74 -11.07
C ASN A 113 6.47 -11.37 -10.38
N VAL A 114 7.12 -10.34 -10.93
CA VAL A 114 7.19 -9.01 -10.32
C VAL A 114 5.81 -8.33 -10.26
N ARG A 115 4.95 -8.48 -11.27
CA ARG A 115 3.58 -7.90 -11.20
C ARG A 115 2.73 -8.59 -10.16
N ARG A 116 2.82 -9.92 -10.06
CA ARG A 116 2.07 -10.68 -9.05
C ARG A 116 2.59 -10.38 -7.64
N LEU A 117 3.90 -10.23 -7.47
CA LEU A 117 4.53 -9.75 -6.23
C LEU A 117 3.99 -8.36 -5.86
N LEU A 118 3.97 -7.41 -6.79
CA LEU A 118 3.41 -6.07 -6.56
C LEU A 118 1.92 -6.10 -6.22
N ALA A 119 1.16 -7.05 -6.75
CA ALA A 119 -0.25 -7.21 -6.42
C ALA A 119 -0.46 -7.69 -4.98
N TYR A 120 0.27 -8.71 -4.51
CA TYR A 120 0.19 -9.15 -3.11
C TYR A 120 0.76 -8.11 -2.14
N SER A 121 1.83 -7.43 -2.54
CA SER A 121 2.30 -6.21 -1.86
C SER A 121 1.18 -5.17 -1.74
N ALA A 122 0.40 -4.94 -2.80
CA ALA A 122 -0.71 -4.00 -2.78
C ALA A 122 -1.83 -4.40 -1.81
N VAL A 123 -2.02 -5.70 -1.55
CA VAL A 123 -2.90 -6.20 -0.49
C VAL A 123 -2.34 -5.84 0.88
N ALA A 124 -1.05 -6.09 1.12
CA ALA A 124 -0.39 -5.70 2.38
C ALA A 124 -0.48 -4.18 2.63
N HIS A 125 -0.22 -3.37 1.60
CA HIS A 125 -0.33 -1.91 1.67
C HIS A 125 -1.76 -1.42 1.93
N ALA A 126 -2.78 -2.11 1.43
CA ALA A 126 -4.15 -1.81 1.81
C ALA A 126 -4.36 -2.02 3.31
N GLY A 127 -3.79 -3.08 3.89
CA GLY A 127 -3.82 -3.32 5.33
C GLY A 127 -3.11 -2.25 6.15
N TYR A 128 -1.92 -1.81 5.74
CA TYR A 128 -1.25 -0.65 6.39
C TYR A 128 -2.09 0.62 6.30
N THR A 129 -2.73 0.87 5.17
CA THR A 129 -3.56 2.06 4.97
C THR A 129 -4.81 2.03 5.86
N LEU A 130 -5.43 0.85 6.03
CA LEU A 130 -6.57 0.62 6.92
C LEU A 130 -6.22 0.88 8.38
N LEU A 131 -4.97 0.63 8.82
CA LEU A 131 -4.52 0.94 10.18
C LEU A 131 -4.75 2.40 10.56
N GLY A 132 -4.51 3.35 9.63
CA GLY A 132 -4.78 4.77 9.87
C GLY A 132 -6.27 5.08 10.03
N LEU A 133 -7.14 4.39 9.30
CA LEU A 133 -8.60 4.52 9.48
C LEU A 133 -9.08 3.91 10.80
N VAL A 134 -8.47 2.80 11.23
CA VAL A 134 -8.75 2.16 12.53
C VAL A 134 -8.31 3.06 13.68
N ALA A 135 -7.19 3.77 13.54
CA ALA A 135 -6.75 4.78 14.51
C ALA A 135 -7.79 5.91 14.66
N GLY A 136 -8.51 6.20 13.58
CA GLY A 136 -9.60 7.16 13.58
C GLY A 136 -9.13 8.61 13.77
N GLY A 137 -10.11 9.50 13.91
CA GLY A 137 -9.87 10.92 14.11
C GLY A 137 -9.11 11.61 12.96
N ARG A 138 -8.73 12.86 13.21
CA ARG A 138 -8.04 13.70 12.23
C ARG A 138 -6.63 13.20 11.90
N ASP A 139 -5.90 12.74 12.91
CA ASP A 139 -4.52 12.26 12.76
C ASP A 139 -4.46 10.95 11.97
N GLY A 140 -5.32 9.98 12.30
CA GLY A 140 -5.40 8.70 11.59
C GLY A 140 -5.78 8.88 10.12
N PHE A 141 -6.79 9.72 9.84
CA PHE A 141 -7.18 10.02 8.47
C PHE A 141 -6.10 10.75 7.68
N SER A 142 -5.43 11.73 8.30
CA SER A 142 -4.32 12.46 7.66
C SER A 142 -3.16 11.51 7.32
N ALA A 143 -2.83 10.58 8.22
CA ALA A 143 -1.81 9.56 7.96
C ALA A 143 -2.21 8.61 6.82
N THR A 144 -3.48 8.18 6.76
CA THR A 144 -4.03 7.39 5.65
C THR A 144 -3.88 8.11 4.31
N LEU A 145 -4.24 9.40 4.25
CA LEU A 145 -4.14 10.19 3.02
C LEU A 145 -2.70 10.39 2.56
N PHE A 146 -1.78 10.68 3.50
CA PHE A 146 -0.36 10.81 3.18
C PHE A 146 0.19 9.49 2.63
N TYR A 147 -0.09 8.38 3.33
CA TYR A 147 0.41 7.06 2.96
C TYR A 147 -0.09 6.61 1.58
N THR A 148 -1.41 6.69 1.34
CA THR A 148 -1.99 6.23 0.08
C THR A 148 -1.51 7.06 -1.12
N THR A 149 -1.26 8.36 -0.91
CA THR A 149 -0.74 9.27 -1.94
C THR A 149 0.70 8.92 -2.32
N VAL A 150 1.58 8.78 -1.31
CA VAL A 150 2.97 8.35 -1.53
C VAL A 150 3.00 6.98 -2.22
N TYR A 151 2.21 6.05 -1.72
CA TYR A 151 2.08 4.71 -2.28
C TYR A 151 1.66 4.74 -3.76
N ALA A 152 0.70 5.59 -4.14
CA ALA A 152 0.25 5.71 -5.52
C ALA A 152 1.38 6.13 -6.46
N PHE A 153 2.18 7.15 -6.12
CA PHE A 153 3.33 7.57 -6.93
C PHE A 153 4.37 6.46 -7.05
N THR A 154 4.71 5.84 -5.93
CA THR A 154 5.70 4.75 -5.88
C THR A 154 5.25 3.56 -6.73
N LEU A 155 3.98 3.19 -6.67
CA LEU A 155 3.46 2.02 -7.38
C LEU A 155 3.31 2.28 -8.89
N VAL A 156 2.85 3.47 -9.29
CA VAL A 156 2.84 3.87 -10.73
C VAL A 156 4.25 3.83 -11.29
N GLY A 157 5.24 4.31 -10.52
CA GLY A 157 6.65 4.23 -10.89
C GLY A 157 7.14 2.80 -11.08
N ALA A 158 6.87 1.92 -10.11
CA ALA A 158 7.25 0.51 -10.18
C ALA A 158 6.63 -0.19 -11.41
N PHE A 159 5.31 -0.04 -11.63
CA PHE A 159 4.65 -0.58 -12.82
C PHE A 159 5.18 0.04 -14.12
N GLY A 160 5.58 1.31 -14.12
CA GLY A 160 6.19 1.94 -15.28
C GLY A 160 7.54 1.34 -15.64
N VAL A 161 8.38 0.98 -14.65
CA VAL A 161 9.61 0.22 -14.92
C VAL A 161 9.28 -1.17 -15.45
N VAL A 162 8.31 -1.86 -14.83
CA VAL A 162 7.86 -3.19 -15.29
C VAL A 162 7.38 -3.13 -16.75
N ALA A 163 6.60 -2.12 -17.14
CA ALA A 163 6.13 -1.96 -18.51
C ALA A 163 7.28 -1.87 -19.52
N LEU A 164 8.38 -1.19 -19.16
CA LEU A 164 9.56 -1.07 -20.01
C LEU A 164 10.35 -2.37 -20.08
N VAL A 165 10.58 -3.04 -18.95
CA VAL A 165 11.25 -4.35 -18.92
C VAL A 165 10.47 -5.38 -19.72
N ARG A 166 9.15 -5.44 -19.56
CA ARG A 166 8.27 -6.33 -20.32
C ARG A 166 8.31 -6.07 -21.81
N ARG A 167 8.34 -4.80 -22.22
CA ARG A 167 8.38 -4.42 -23.63
C ARG A 167 9.62 -4.98 -24.33
N GLU A 168 10.77 -4.98 -23.66
CA GLU A 168 12.02 -5.48 -24.25
C GLU A 168 12.21 -6.98 -24.07
N THR A 169 11.78 -7.56 -22.95
CA THR A 169 12.07 -8.97 -22.59
C THR A 169 10.91 -9.93 -22.82
N GLY A 170 9.71 -9.42 -23.11
CA GLY A 170 8.48 -10.21 -23.27
C GLY A 170 7.83 -10.67 -21.97
N GLY A 171 8.46 -10.48 -20.80
CA GLY A 171 8.00 -11.04 -19.53
C GLY A 171 8.15 -10.08 -18.34
N ASP A 172 7.54 -10.46 -17.21
CA ASP A 172 7.64 -9.73 -15.93
C ASP A 172 8.16 -10.62 -14.79
N ASP A 173 8.77 -11.75 -15.12
CA ASP A 173 9.36 -12.63 -14.12
C ASP A 173 10.64 -12.02 -13.58
N LEU A 174 11.02 -12.38 -12.35
CA LEU A 174 12.23 -11.87 -11.71
C LEU A 174 13.45 -11.95 -12.65
N GLN A 175 13.58 -13.06 -13.38
CA GLN A 175 14.68 -13.30 -14.32
C GLN A 175 14.73 -12.28 -15.47
N ASN A 176 13.62 -11.66 -15.85
CA ASN A 176 13.62 -10.59 -16.86
C ASN A 176 14.33 -9.32 -16.35
N PHE A 177 14.44 -9.14 -15.04
CA PHE A 177 15.10 -8.01 -14.38
C PHE A 177 16.59 -8.26 -14.09
N SER A 178 17.13 -9.48 -14.33
CA SER A 178 18.53 -9.82 -14.06
C SER A 178 19.50 -8.87 -14.76
N GLY A 179 20.49 -8.34 -14.03
CA GLY A 179 21.50 -7.43 -14.58
C GLY A 179 20.93 -6.15 -15.21
N LEU A 180 19.72 -5.71 -14.80
CA LEU A 180 19.11 -4.48 -15.32
C LEU A 180 19.97 -3.25 -15.04
N CYS A 181 20.78 -3.25 -13.98
CA CYS A 181 21.75 -2.18 -13.71
C CYS A 181 22.70 -1.92 -14.89
N SER A 182 23.25 -2.98 -15.50
CA SER A 182 24.17 -2.86 -16.63
C SER A 182 23.45 -2.53 -17.94
N ARG A 183 22.19 -2.97 -18.11
CA ARG A 183 21.40 -2.76 -19.33
C ARG A 183 20.74 -1.39 -19.38
N SER A 184 20.28 -0.89 -18.23
CA SER A 184 19.62 0.42 -18.10
C SER A 184 19.76 0.94 -16.66
N PRO A 185 20.87 1.63 -16.34
CA PRO A 185 21.12 2.17 -15.00
C PRO A 185 19.99 3.06 -14.48
N LEU A 186 19.34 3.81 -15.37
CA LEU A 186 18.22 4.68 -15.02
C LEU A 186 17.01 3.86 -14.51
N LEU A 187 16.64 2.79 -15.21
CA LEU A 187 15.50 1.95 -14.81
C LEU A 187 15.80 1.19 -13.53
N ALA A 188 17.03 0.69 -13.39
CA ALA A 188 17.50 0.07 -12.15
C ALA A 188 17.41 1.06 -10.97
N GLY A 189 17.91 2.28 -11.15
CA GLY A 189 17.83 3.34 -10.12
C GLY A 189 16.39 3.71 -9.75
N CYS A 190 15.51 3.88 -10.74
CA CYS A 190 14.09 4.16 -10.50
C CYS A 190 13.41 3.00 -9.74
N MET A 191 13.63 1.75 -10.18
CA MET A 191 13.08 0.57 -9.51
C MET A 191 13.57 0.47 -8.07
N SER A 192 14.86 0.74 -7.80
CA SER A 192 15.41 0.82 -6.45
C SER A 192 14.69 1.80 -5.57
N ILE A 193 14.49 3.03 -6.05
CA ILE A 193 13.75 4.06 -5.31
C ILE A 193 12.35 3.55 -4.98
N PHE A 194 11.66 2.95 -5.94
CA PHE A 194 10.30 2.48 -5.70
C PHE A 194 10.23 1.30 -4.74
N MET A 195 11.07 0.27 -4.93
CA MET A 195 11.10 -0.91 -4.05
C MET A 195 11.50 -0.54 -2.61
N LEU A 196 12.52 0.30 -2.43
CA LEU A 196 12.95 0.77 -1.12
C LEU A 196 11.90 1.67 -0.46
N SER A 197 11.18 2.48 -1.25
CA SER A 197 10.05 3.25 -0.73
C SER A 197 8.91 2.34 -0.27
N LEU A 198 8.55 1.29 -1.03
CA LEU A 198 7.51 0.34 -0.60
C LEU A 198 7.94 -0.42 0.66
N ALA A 199 9.21 -0.83 0.74
CA ALA A 199 9.80 -1.43 1.93
C ALA A 199 9.74 -0.48 3.14
N GLY A 200 9.73 0.83 2.91
CA GLY A 200 9.71 1.86 3.95
C GLY A 200 11.10 2.17 4.49
N MET A 201 12.11 2.22 3.62
CA MET A 201 13.48 2.56 3.99
C MET A 201 13.69 4.08 4.04
N PRO A 202 14.26 4.65 5.13
CA PRO A 202 14.72 6.04 5.14
C PRO A 202 15.80 6.28 4.07
N PRO A 203 15.88 7.47 3.46
CA PRO A 203 15.07 8.68 3.68
C PRO A 203 13.84 8.78 2.75
N LEU A 204 13.31 7.68 2.20
CA LEU A 204 12.25 7.73 1.19
C LEU A 204 10.86 7.97 1.80
N ALA A 205 9.95 8.55 1.01
CA ALA A 205 8.61 8.94 1.49
C ALA A 205 7.80 7.78 2.11
N GLY A 206 7.97 6.55 1.63
CA GLY A 206 7.25 5.40 2.18
C GLY A 206 7.62 5.06 3.63
N PHE A 207 8.83 5.43 4.09
CA PHE A 207 9.19 5.33 5.51
C PHE A 207 8.32 6.25 6.37
N PHE A 208 8.28 7.54 6.03
CA PHE A 208 7.46 8.53 6.76
C PHE A 208 5.98 8.18 6.70
N GLY A 209 5.54 7.59 5.59
CA GLY A 209 4.19 7.09 5.47
C GLY A 209 3.85 6.00 6.50
N LYS A 210 4.68 4.96 6.61
CA LYS A 210 4.49 3.92 7.65
C LYS A 210 4.64 4.52 9.05
N PHE A 211 5.61 5.41 9.25
CA PHE A 211 5.84 6.08 10.53
C PHE A 211 4.59 6.85 11.01
N TYR A 212 3.95 7.64 10.15
CA TYR A 212 2.74 8.37 10.52
C TYR A 212 1.56 7.45 10.82
N LEU A 213 1.37 6.38 10.05
CA LEU A 213 0.33 5.38 10.33
C LEU A 213 0.53 4.73 11.70
N PHE A 214 1.76 4.30 12.00
CA PHE A 214 2.08 3.66 13.28
C PHE A 214 1.97 4.64 14.43
N SER A 215 2.43 5.88 14.25
CA SER A 215 2.33 6.94 15.26
C SER A 215 0.88 7.27 15.58
N ALA A 216 0.02 7.43 14.57
CA ALA A 216 -1.40 7.67 14.75
C ALA A 216 -2.08 6.52 15.49
N ALA A 217 -1.79 5.27 15.11
CA ALA A 217 -2.35 4.09 15.76
C ALA A 217 -1.86 3.90 17.21
N MET A 218 -0.60 4.21 17.52
CA MET A 218 -0.08 4.14 18.89
C MET A 218 -0.70 5.19 19.81
N ARG A 219 -1.01 6.38 19.27
CA ARG A 219 -1.67 7.47 20.02
C ARG A 219 -3.19 7.29 20.11
N ALA A 220 -3.76 6.41 19.30
CA ALA A 220 -5.19 6.15 19.26
C ALA A 220 -5.61 5.18 20.39
N GLY A 221 -6.69 5.54 21.09
CA GLY A 221 -7.29 4.76 22.17
C GLY A 221 -6.62 4.94 23.54
N ALA A 222 -7.37 4.65 24.61
CA ALA A 222 -6.82 4.61 25.95
C ALA A 222 -5.83 3.43 26.08
N ASN A 223 -4.71 3.64 26.77
CA ASN A 223 -3.72 2.61 27.12
C ASN A 223 -3.09 1.87 25.92
N HIS A 224 -2.94 2.52 24.76
CA HIS A 224 -2.29 1.93 23.58
C HIS A 224 -2.99 0.64 23.07
N GLY A 225 -4.33 0.64 23.03
CA GLY A 225 -5.12 -0.54 22.68
C GLY A 225 -4.83 -1.16 21.31
N LEU A 226 -4.28 -0.41 20.35
CA LEU A 226 -3.96 -0.89 18.99
C LEU A 226 -2.53 -1.46 18.84
N LEU A 227 -1.76 -1.61 19.91
CA LEU A 227 -0.38 -2.11 19.84
C LEU A 227 -0.26 -3.48 19.15
N TRP A 228 -1.24 -4.36 19.32
CA TRP A 228 -1.25 -5.66 18.66
C TRP A 228 -1.22 -5.52 17.13
N LEU A 229 -1.96 -4.55 16.58
CA LEU A 229 -2.04 -4.31 15.14
C LEU A 229 -0.82 -3.55 14.63
N VAL A 230 -0.26 -2.64 15.44
CA VAL A 230 1.00 -1.96 15.14
C VAL A 230 2.17 -2.97 15.10
N ALA A 231 2.25 -3.86 16.09
CA ALA A 231 3.27 -4.91 16.14
C ALA A 231 3.16 -5.86 14.93
N LEU A 232 1.94 -6.27 14.57
CA LEU A 232 1.68 -7.06 13.36
C LEU A 232 2.11 -6.30 12.10
N ALA A 233 1.82 -5.00 12.02
CA ALA A 233 2.18 -4.18 10.88
C ALA A 233 3.71 -4.01 10.73
N LEU A 234 4.41 -3.82 11.85
CA LEU A 234 5.88 -3.78 11.90
C LEU A 234 6.48 -5.12 11.44
N PHE A 235 5.97 -6.24 11.94
CA PHE A 235 6.41 -7.56 11.52
C PHE A 235 6.19 -7.80 10.02
N GLY A 236 5.00 -7.47 9.51
CA GLY A 236 4.74 -7.52 8.08
C GLY A 236 5.69 -6.61 7.28
N SER A 237 6.06 -5.46 7.83
CA SER A 237 7.01 -4.55 7.17
C SER A 237 8.40 -5.17 7.06
N LEU A 238 8.85 -5.92 8.07
CA LEU A 238 10.11 -6.68 8.02
C LEU A 238 10.06 -7.77 6.95
N ILE A 239 8.95 -8.51 6.85
CA ILE A 239 8.74 -9.48 5.76
C ILE A 239 8.80 -8.77 4.40
N SER A 240 8.18 -7.58 4.29
CA SER A 240 8.17 -6.82 3.05
C SER A 240 9.55 -6.44 2.56
N LEU A 241 10.43 -6.05 3.49
CA LEU A 241 11.81 -5.71 3.17
C LEU A 241 12.52 -6.87 2.46
N TYR A 242 12.31 -8.10 2.90
CA TYR A 242 12.96 -9.26 2.28
C TYR A 242 12.60 -9.41 0.80
N TYR A 243 11.30 -9.51 0.44
CA TYR A 243 10.95 -9.75 -0.96
C TYR A 243 11.27 -8.57 -1.87
N TYR A 244 11.27 -7.33 -1.37
CA TYR A 244 11.74 -6.17 -2.14
C TYR A 244 13.24 -6.22 -2.37
N LEU A 245 14.04 -6.61 -1.36
CA LEU A 245 15.48 -6.77 -1.51
C LEU A 245 15.82 -7.91 -2.48
N ILE A 246 15.01 -8.96 -2.58
CA ILE A 246 15.20 -10.00 -3.61
C ILE A 246 15.06 -9.42 -5.02
N VAL A 247 14.07 -8.56 -5.28
CA VAL A 247 13.94 -7.86 -6.58
C VAL A 247 15.20 -7.04 -6.88
N LEU A 248 15.72 -6.31 -5.90
CA LEU A 248 16.95 -5.52 -6.07
C LEU A 248 18.20 -6.39 -6.25
N LYS A 249 18.32 -7.48 -5.51
CA LYS A 249 19.40 -8.45 -5.66
C LYS A 249 19.43 -8.97 -7.11
N VAL A 250 18.29 -9.30 -7.69
CA VAL A 250 18.21 -9.72 -9.10
C VAL A 250 18.66 -8.61 -10.06
N ILE A 251 18.26 -7.36 -9.82
CA ILE A 251 18.63 -6.21 -10.67
C ILE A 251 20.13 -5.90 -10.67
N PHE A 252 20.80 -6.02 -9.51
CA PHE A 252 22.17 -5.55 -9.31
C PHE A 252 23.23 -6.65 -9.24
N VAL A 253 22.87 -7.87 -8.83
CA VAL A 253 23.82 -8.95 -8.53
C VAL A 253 23.72 -10.07 -9.55
N ASP A 254 22.50 -10.47 -9.92
CA ASP A 254 22.31 -11.62 -10.79
C ASP A 254 22.68 -11.29 -12.25
N GLN A 255 23.35 -12.23 -12.92
CA GLN A 255 23.74 -12.09 -14.32
C GLN A 255 22.61 -12.54 -15.25
N PRO A 256 22.46 -11.93 -16.45
CA PRO A 256 21.50 -12.40 -17.44
C PRO A 256 21.80 -13.86 -17.84
N GLY A 257 20.77 -14.69 -17.97
CA GLY A 257 20.94 -16.07 -18.44
C GLY A 257 21.41 -16.12 -19.90
N ALA A 258 22.17 -17.15 -20.28
CA ALA A 258 22.74 -17.31 -21.62
C ALA A 258 21.71 -17.26 -22.77
N GLU A 259 20.44 -17.60 -22.49
CA GLU A 259 19.34 -17.57 -23.46
C GLU A 259 18.73 -16.17 -23.67
N GLN A 260 19.01 -15.19 -22.80
CA GLN A 260 18.47 -13.82 -22.91
C GLN A 260 19.22 -12.93 -23.93
N GLY A 261 20.14 -13.51 -24.70
CA GLY A 261 20.91 -12.82 -25.74
C GLY A 261 22.05 -11.99 -25.15
N SER A 262 23.28 -12.37 -25.48
CA SER A 262 24.54 -11.76 -25.03
C SER A 262 24.81 -10.35 -25.57
N SER A 263 23.83 -9.71 -26.22
CA SER A 263 23.98 -8.37 -26.76
C SER A 263 23.47 -7.36 -25.74
N PRO A 264 24.18 -6.24 -25.48
CA PRO A 264 23.65 -5.16 -24.66
C PRO A 264 22.43 -4.56 -25.36
N VAL A 265 21.24 -5.11 -25.09
CA VAL A 265 19.97 -4.52 -25.50
C VAL A 265 19.87 -3.21 -24.72
N THR A 266 20.29 -2.15 -25.39
CA THR A 266 20.18 -0.80 -24.85
C THR A 266 18.70 -0.49 -24.87
N TYR A 267 18.10 -0.33 -23.70
CA TYR A 267 16.68 0.01 -23.58
C TYR A 267 16.40 1.33 -24.34
N HIS A 268 15.81 1.23 -25.53
CA HIS A 268 15.31 2.37 -26.30
C HIS A 268 13.96 2.80 -25.74
N SER A 269 13.93 3.18 -24.46
CA SER A 269 12.72 3.76 -23.87
C SER A 269 12.52 5.17 -24.43
N PRO A 270 11.32 5.50 -24.96
CA PRO A 270 10.92 6.86 -25.31
C PRO A 270 11.31 7.86 -24.22
N LEU A 271 11.82 9.03 -24.64
CA LEU A 271 12.28 10.09 -23.73
C LEU A 271 11.22 10.45 -22.69
N LEU A 272 9.96 10.52 -23.10
CA LEU A 272 8.83 10.80 -22.22
C LEU A 272 8.69 9.79 -21.07
N GLN A 273 8.89 8.49 -21.33
CA GLN A 273 8.79 7.46 -20.29
C GLN A 273 9.95 7.55 -19.29
N LYS A 274 11.16 7.87 -19.77
CA LYS A 274 12.32 8.12 -18.91
C LYS A 274 12.07 9.32 -17.99
N ILE A 275 11.61 10.44 -18.56
CA ILE A 275 11.28 11.66 -17.81
C ILE A 275 10.21 11.37 -16.77
N SER A 276 9.10 10.70 -17.15
CA SER A 276 8.02 10.37 -16.22
C SER A 276 8.51 9.54 -15.04
N LEU A 277 9.33 8.51 -15.27
CA LEU A 277 9.89 7.68 -14.19
C LEU A 277 10.85 8.46 -13.30
N SER A 278 11.72 9.29 -13.88
CA SER A 278 12.62 10.15 -13.11
C SER A 278 11.86 11.15 -12.25
N VAL A 279 10.79 11.75 -12.78
CA VAL A 279 9.93 12.68 -12.03
C VAL A 279 9.24 11.95 -10.88
N LEU A 280 8.68 10.75 -11.11
CA LEU A 280 8.08 9.95 -10.05
C LEU A 280 9.09 9.57 -8.96
N GLY A 281 10.30 9.15 -9.35
CA GLY A 281 11.38 8.86 -8.41
C GLY A 281 11.78 10.11 -7.60
N ALA A 282 11.91 11.26 -8.26
CA ALA A 282 12.22 12.53 -7.62
C ALA A 282 11.12 12.97 -6.64
N ILE A 283 9.84 12.79 -6.97
CA ILE A 283 8.71 13.05 -6.04
C ILE A 283 8.83 12.18 -4.79
N VAL A 284 9.10 10.88 -4.94
CA VAL A 284 9.24 9.95 -3.81
C VAL A 284 10.42 10.32 -2.91
N ILE A 285 11.54 10.77 -3.49
CA ILE A 285 12.70 11.27 -2.73
C ILE A 285 12.35 12.59 -2.03
N PHE A 286 11.79 13.55 -2.77
CA PHE A 286 11.45 14.88 -2.26
C PHE A 286 10.47 14.80 -1.08
N LEU A 287 9.41 14.01 -1.20
CA LEU A 287 8.46 13.78 -0.12
C LEU A 287 9.05 13.00 1.06
N GLY A 288 10.16 12.28 0.84
CA GLY A 288 10.92 11.64 1.90
C GLY A 288 11.80 12.62 2.68
N ILE A 289 12.45 13.55 1.98
CA ILE A 289 13.28 14.59 2.61
C ILE A 289 12.40 15.66 3.29
N MET A 290 11.28 16.03 2.66
CA MET A 290 10.38 17.10 3.13
C MET A 290 8.92 16.63 3.23
N PRO A 291 8.60 15.63 4.09
CA PRO A 291 7.25 15.10 4.23
C PRO A 291 6.24 16.17 4.70
N GLY A 292 6.71 17.17 5.47
CA GLY A 292 5.90 18.27 5.99
C GLY A 292 5.17 19.08 4.93
N THR A 293 5.70 19.16 3.71
CA THR A 293 5.07 19.91 2.60
C THR A 293 3.70 19.36 2.23
N LEU A 294 3.61 18.02 2.09
CA LEU A 294 2.37 17.33 1.79
C LEU A 294 1.49 17.19 3.05
N VAL A 295 2.09 16.86 4.20
CA VAL A 295 1.36 16.70 5.46
C VAL A 295 0.60 17.99 5.84
N ALA A 296 1.23 19.17 5.71
CA ALA A 296 0.58 20.43 6.01
C ALA A 296 -0.65 20.70 5.11
N ARG A 297 -0.56 20.36 3.82
CA ARG A 297 -1.68 20.49 2.87
C ARG A 297 -2.81 19.52 3.20
N ILE A 298 -2.48 18.30 3.58
CA ILE A 298 -3.46 17.29 3.99
C ILE A 298 -4.19 17.76 5.25
N ILE A 299 -3.47 18.12 6.30
CA ILE A 299 -4.07 18.59 7.57
C ILE A 299 -4.97 19.81 7.35
N ALA A 300 -4.59 20.73 6.47
CA ALA A 300 -5.41 21.91 6.14
C ALA A 300 -6.70 21.57 5.36
N SER A 301 -6.77 20.42 4.69
CA SER A 301 -7.92 19.99 3.87
C SER A 301 -8.83 18.96 4.56
N VAL A 302 -8.35 18.33 5.63
CA VAL A 302 -9.16 17.42 6.45
C VAL A 302 -10.06 18.25 7.39
N PRO A 303 -11.39 18.02 7.36
CA PRO A 303 -12.34 18.71 8.23
C PRO A 303 -12.19 18.36 9.71
#